data_AF-A0A838JUL8-F1
#
_entry.id   AF-A0A838JUL8-F1
#
_cell.length_a   1.000
_cell.length_b   1.000
_cell.length_c   1.000
_cell.angle_alpha   90.00
_cell.angle_beta   90.00
_cell.angle_gamma   90.00
#
_symmetry.space_group_name_H-M   'P 1'
#
loop_
_entity.id
_entity.type
_entity.pdbx_description
1 polymer ?
#
loop_
_entity_poly.entity_id
_entity_poly.type
_entity_poly.pdbx_seq_one_letter_code
_entity_poly.pdbx_strand_id
1 'polypeptide(L)'
;MADRKTRERKLIALMVNDLGPGFGEKEMVGLEGEVRALPDDELRGTLATRLDLPPPPSTMRRSRRPSRTSRNPKRFRGASSPAPPT
;
A
#
# COMPACT_ATOMS: atom_id res chain seq x y z
N MET A 1 15.67 -19.57 10.41
CA MET A 1 15.20 -18.50 9.49
C MET A 1 14.63 -19.19 8.26
N ALA A 2 13.34 -19.03 7.93
CA ALA A 2 12.80 -19.68 6.72
C ALA A 2 13.39 -19.02 5.47
N ASP A 3 13.83 -19.81 4.50
CA ASP A 3 14.32 -19.32 3.21
C ASP A 3 13.25 -18.52 2.47
N ARG A 4 13.67 -17.55 1.65
CA ARG A 4 12.77 -16.73 0.83
C ARG A 4 11.81 -17.59 0.00
N LYS A 5 12.33 -18.63 -0.66
CA LYS A 5 11.55 -19.60 -1.44
C LYS A 5 10.45 -20.29 -0.62
N THR A 6 10.73 -20.58 0.64
CA THR A 6 9.76 -21.21 1.57
C THR A 6 8.66 -20.22 1.97
N ARG A 7 8.99 -18.93 2.09
CA ARG A 7 8.02 -17.87 2.35
C ARG A 7 7.13 -17.60 1.14
N GLU A 8 7.72 -17.53 -0.06
CA GLU A 8 6.97 -17.35 -1.31
C GLU A 8 5.91 -18.45 -1.48
N ARG A 9 6.32 -19.72 -1.35
CA ARG A 9 5.39 -20.87 -1.42
C ARG A 9 4.27 -20.81 -0.39
N LYS A 10 4.57 -20.40 0.85
CA LYS A 10 3.56 -20.26 1.91
C LYS A 10 2.57 -19.14 1.57
N LEU A 11 3.04 -18.03 1.01
CA LEU A 11 2.16 -16.93 0.64
C LEU A 11 1.24 -17.35 -0.52
N ILE A 12 1.80 -18.00 -1.54
CA ILE A 12 1.03 -18.56 -2.67
C ILE A 12 -0.04 -19.53 -2.15
N ALA A 13 0.32 -20.47 -1.27
CA ALA A 13 -0.63 -21.44 -0.71
C ALA A 13 -1.78 -20.77 0.06
N LEU A 14 -1.49 -19.73 0.85
CA LEU A 14 -2.51 -18.96 1.56
C LEU A 14 -3.41 -18.20 0.57
N MET A 15 -2.83 -17.57 -0.44
CA MET A 15 -3.58 -16.83 -1.47
C MET A 15 -4.51 -17.76 -2.28
N VAL A 16 -4.03 -18.94 -2.67
CA VAL A 16 -4.84 -19.95 -3.36
C VAL A 16 -5.96 -20.46 -2.44
N ASN A 17 -5.67 -20.68 -1.16
CA ASN A 17 -6.68 -21.12 -0.19
C ASN A 17 -7.77 -20.07 0.02
N ASP A 18 -7.43 -18.78 0.01
CA ASP A 18 -8.40 -17.68 0.14
C ASP A 18 -9.26 -17.49 -1.12
N LEU A 19 -8.72 -17.82 -2.30
CA LEU A 19 -9.40 -17.66 -3.59
C LEU A 19 -10.29 -18.86 -3.94
N GLY A 20 -10.06 -20.01 -3.29
CA GLY A 20 -10.93 -21.18 -3.40
C GLY A 20 -10.79 -21.98 -4.70
N PRO A 21 -11.59 -23.07 -4.84
CA PRO A 21 -11.54 -23.95 -6.00
C PRO A 21 -12.12 -23.24 -7.23
N GLY A 22 -11.23 -22.85 -8.15
CA GLY A 22 -11.54 -22.00 -9.29
C GLY A 22 -10.33 -21.21 -9.78
N PHE A 23 -9.30 -21.12 -8.92
CA PHE A 23 -8.01 -20.57 -9.27
C PHE A 23 -7.29 -21.46 -10.30
N GLY A 24 -7.19 -20.97 -11.54
CA GLY A 24 -6.58 -21.70 -12.65
C GLY A 24 -5.07 -21.52 -12.73
N GLU A 25 -4.42 -22.33 -13.58
CA GLU A 25 -2.96 -22.27 -13.80
C GLU A 25 -2.48 -20.89 -14.26
N LYS A 26 -3.30 -20.18 -15.04
CA LYS A 26 -2.95 -18.83 -15.54
C LYS A 26 -2.88 -17.82 -14.40
N GLU A 27 -3.82 -17.89 -13.46
CA GLU A 27 -3.79 -17.03 -12.27
C GLU A 27 -2.65 -17.43 -11.34
N MET A 28 -2.32 -18.73 -11.27
CA MET A 28 -1.17 -19.23 -10.51
C MET A 28 0.16 -18.68 -11.02
N VAL A 29 0.37 -18.64 -12.34
CA VAL A 29 1.60 -18.05 -12.93
C VAL A 29 1.68 -16.55 -12.67
N GLY A 30 0.57 -15.82 -12.74
CA GLY A 30 0.52 -14.40 -12.40
C GLY A 30 0.86 -14.15 -10.93
N LEU A 31 0.28 -14.94 -10.04
CA LEU A 31 0.49 -14.87 -8.60
C LEU A 31 1.93 -15.19 -8.20
N GLU A 32 2.53 -16.22 -8.79
CA GLU A 32 3.95 -16.53 -8.58
C GLU A 32 4.86 -15.37 -9.01
N GLY A 33 4.53 -14.71 -10.12
CA GLY A 33 5.23 -13.52 -10.60
C GLY A 33 5.11 -12.34 -9.63
N GLU A 34 3.91 -12.07 -9.13
CA GLU A 34 3.65 -11.02 -8.13
C GLU A 34 4.40 -11.29 -6.83
N VAL A 35 4.32 -12.52 -6.30
CA VAL A 35 4.98 -12.90 -5.05
C VAL A 35 6.51 -12.86 -5.17
N ARG A 36 7.06 -13.25 -6.33
CA ARG A 36 8.50 -13.18 -6.59
C ARG A 36 9.00 -11.75 -6.75
N ALA A 37 8.16 -10.86 -7.27
CA ALA A 37 8.47 -9.43 -7.42
C ALA A 37 8.45 -8.67 -6.08
N LEU A 38 7.82 -9.22 -5.04
CA LEU A 38 7.81 -8.61 -3.71
C LEU A 38 9.21 -8.63 -3.07
N PRO A 39 9.61 -7.52 -2.42
CA PRO A 39 10.81 -7.51 -1.59
C PRO A 39 10.61 -8.35 -0.32
N ASP A 40 11.70 -8.91 0.21
CA ASP A 40 11.66 -9.83 1.35
C ASP A 40 10.94 -9.27 2.60
N ASP A 41 11.06 -7.95 2.86
CA ASP A 41 10.37 -7.29 3.97
C ASP A 41 8.85 -7.25 3.77
N GLU A 42 8.38 -6.96 2.54
CA GLU A 42 6.96 -6.96 2.21
C GLU A 42 6.38 -8.38 2.15
N LEU A 43 7.16 -9.34 1.67
CA LEU A 43 6.82 -10.77 1.70
C LEU A 43 6.57 -11.24 3.14
N ARG A 44 7.46 -10.89 4.07
CA ARG A 44 7.31 -11.23 5.49
C ARG A 44 6.15 -10.48 6.14
N GLY A 45 5.96 -9.21 5.83
CA GLY A 45 4.84 -8.42 6.36
C GLY A 45 3.48 -8.96 5.92
N THR A 46 3.35 -9.31 4.64
CA THR A 46 2.12 -9.89 4.07
C THR A 46 1.82 -11.25 4.68
N LEU A 47 2.84 -12.10 4.83
CA LEU A 47 2.71 -13.39 5.52
C LEU A 47 2.30 -13.23 6.98
N ALA A 48 2.93 -12.31 7.72
CA ALA A 48 2.60 -12.08 9.11
C ALA A 48 1.16 -11.59 9.28
N THR A 49 0.71 -10.69 8.42
CA THR A 49 -0.67 -10.17 8.42
C THR A 49 -1.70 -11.28 8.19
N ARG A 50 -1.46 -12.18 7.21
CA ARG A 50 -2.39 -13.28 6.90
C ARG A 50 -2.38 -14.40 7.93
N LEU A 51 -1.25 -14.62 8.60
CA LEU A 51 -1.11 -15.62 9.64
C LEU A 51 -1.45 -15.08 11.04
N ASP A 52 -1.92 -13.84 11.14
CA ASP A 52 -2.17 -13.12 12.40
C ASP A 52 -0.97 -13.18 13.37
N LEU A 53 0.24 -13.14 12.79
CA LEU A 53 1.51 -13.14 13.50
C LEU A 53 1.96 -11.69 13.75
N PRO A 54 2.67 -11.43 14.86
CA PRO A 54 3.24 -10.12 15.10
C PRO A 54 4.17 -9.74 13.92
N PRO A 55 4.01 -8.55 13.34
CA PRO A 55 4.80 -8.15 12.19
C PRO A 55 6.28 -8.11 12.58
N PRO A 56 7.19 -8.52 11.67
CA PRO A 56 8.61 -8.27 11.90
C PRO A 56 8.85 -6.77 12.09
N PRO A 57 9.88 -6.36 12.84
CA PRO A 57 10.17 -4.95 13.07
C PRO A 57 10.31 -4.26 11.71
N SER A 58 9.28 -3.47 11.38
CA SER A 58 9.17 -2.83 10.08
C SER A 58 10.33 -1.86 9.94
N THR A 59 11.15 -2.03 8.91
CA THR A 59 12.02 -0.96 8.40
C THR A 59 11.13 0.15 7.85
N MET A 60 10.65 0.98 8.77
CA MET A 60 10.03 2.29 8.63
C MET A 60 9.84 2.74 7.16
N ARG A 61 8.73 2.34 6.52
CA ARG A 61 8.25 2.98 5.29
C ARG A 61 7.77 4.37 5.68
N ARG A 62 8.73 5.29 5.67
CA ARG A 62 8.63 6.74 5.82
C ARG A 62 7.29 7.24 5.27
N SER A 63 6.36 7.54 6.17
CA SER A 63 5.13 8.26 5.88
C SER A 63 5.48 9.50 5.05
N ARG A 64 5.21 9.44 3.74
CA ARG A 64 5.25 10.62 2.88
C ARG A 64 4.08 11.50 3.29
N ARG A 65 4.35 12.36 4.27
CA ARG A 65 3.57 13.53 4.63
C ARG A 65 3.09 14.22 3.35
N PRO A 66 1.78 14.33 3.07
CA PRO A 66 1.34 15.16 1.97
C PRO A 66 1.69 16.60 2.33
N SER A 67 2.63 17.15 1.57
CA SER A 67 2.99 18.55 1.58
C SER A 67 1.72 19.39 1.41
N ARG A 68 1.32 20.10 2.48
CA ARG A 68 0.36 21.21 2.41
C ARG A 68 1.04 22.36 1.67
N THR A 69 1.25 22.20 0.37
CA THR A 69 1.55 23.32 -0.52
C THR A 69 0.22 23.89 -0.98
N SER A 70 -0.53 24.53 -0.07
CA SER A 70 -1.54 25.50 -0.49
C SER A 70 -0.83 26.84 -0.66
N ARG A 71 -0.15 26.96 -1.80
CA ARG A 71 0.25 28.25 -2.35
C ARG A 71 -1.03 28.85 -2.92
N ASN A 72 -1.62 29.83 -2.26
CA ASN A 72 -2.61 30.69 -2.90
C ASN A 72 -2.21 32.16 -2.77
N PRO A 73 -1.42 32.70 -3.72
CA PRO A 73 -1.13 34.12 -3.78
C PRO A 73 -2.10 34.80 -4.75
N LYS A 74 -3.40 34.82 -4.47
CA LYS A 74 -4.38 35.63 -5.23
C LYS A 74 -5.53 36.13 -4.35
N ARG A 75 -5.26 37.10 -3.48
CA ARG A 75 -6.28 38.09 -3.06
C ARG A 75 -6.32 39.20 -4.11
N PHE A 76 -6.89 38.89 -5.28
CA PHE A 76 -7.26 39.89 -6.27
C PHE A 76 -8.71 40.30 -6.03
N ARG A 77 -8.91 41.62 -5.87
CA ARG A 77 -10.07 42.42 -6.30
C ARG A 77 -11.48 41.88 -6.08
N GLY A 78 -12.26 42.66 -5.33
CA GLY A 78 -13.69 42.83 -5.59
C GLY A 78 -14.51 43.05 -4.33
N ALA A 79 -14.88 44.31 -4.08
CA ALA A 79 -16.25 44.75 -3.77
C ALA A 79 -16.23 46.11 -3.05
N SER A 80 -16.45 47.14 -3.85
CA SER A 80 -17.38 48.25 -3.61
C SER A 80 -17.87 48.46 -2.18
N SER A 81 -17.50 49.59 -1.58
CA SER A 81 -18.33 50.28 -0.60
C SER A 81 -18.38 51.75 -0.99
N PRO A 82 -19.56 52.33 -1.24
CA PRO A 82 -19.77 53.73 -1.00
C PRO A 82 -20.71 53.89 0.21
N ALA A 83 -20.30 54.72 1.15
CA ALA A 83 -21.21 55.37 2.10
C ALA A 83 -21.25 56.85 1.73
N PRO A 84 -22.43 57.51 1.66
CA PRO A 84 -22.50 58.95 1.44
C PRO A 84 -22.45 59.69 2.77
N PRO A 85 -21.93 60.93 2.81
CA PRO A 85 -22.37 61.90 3.80
C PRO A 85 -23.27 62.96 3.15
N THR A 86 -24.39 63.23 3.82
CA THR A 86 -25.17 64.47 3.73
C THR A 86 -24.40 65.66 4.27
#